data_AF-A0A3P6TNH2-F1
#
_entry.id   AF-A0A3P6TNH2-F1
#
_cell.length_a   1.000
_cell.length_b   1.000
_cell.length_c   1.000
_cell.angle_alpha   90.00
_cell.angle_beta   90.00
_cell.angle_gamma   90.00
#
_symmetry.space_group_name_H-M   'P 1'
#
loop_
_entity.id
_entity.type
_entity.pdbx_description
1 polymer ?
#
loop_
_entity_poly.entity_id
_entity_poly.type
_entity_poly.pdbx_seq_one_letter_code
_entity_poly.pdbx_strand_id
1 'polypeptide(L)'
;MVKCHMGGFPNPKDCSKCVCPDGYGGRYCDERPSGCGKILKATTDYGHLEDTVGYPGVTNSSDAPDDFLKCNYWIQAPQGRRIEVALVKYNDSVATDGCYLAGIEIKTQKDQRATGYRICSPAYRGWVFRSESNIVPIITYSRVWPTEAVLRYRMGT
;
A
#
# COMPACT_ATOMS: atom_id res chain seq x y z
N MET A 1 26.02 -5.78 -13.42
CA MET A 1 25.34 -4.81 -12.53
C MET A 1 23.89 -5.23 -12.40
N VAL A 2 23.31 -5.21 -11.21
CA VAL A 2 21.92 -5.63 -10.98
C VAL A 2 20.95 -4.71 -11.74
N LYS A 3 19.93 -5.27 -12.39
CA LYS A 3 18.86 -4.51 -13.03
C LYS A 3 17.68 -4.40 -12.08
N CYS A 4 17.36 -3.18 -11.66
CA CYS A 4 16.26 -2.91 -10.75
C CYS A 4 14.98 -2.57 -11.50
N HIS A 5 13.85 -3.01 -10.96
CA HIS A 5 12.51 -2.76 -11.49
C HIS A 5 11.78 -1.71 -10.64
N MET A 6 10.65 -1.24 -11.17
CA MET A 6 9.70 -0.36 -10.46
C MET A 6 10.31 0.93 -9.89
N GLY A 7 11.43 1.39 -10.46
CA GLY A 7 12.13 2.59 -10.04
C GLY A 7 13.13 2.39 -8.89
N GLY A 8 13.42 1.15 -8.51
CA GLY A 8 14.52 0.84 -7.59
C GLY A 8 15.89 1.18 -8.18
N PHE A 9 16.90 1.25 -7.31
CA PHE A 9 18.28 1.54 -7.69
C PHE A 9 19.28 0.55 -7.05
N PRO A 10 20.46 0.31 -7.65
CA PRO A 10 21.44 -0.60 -7.10
C PRO A 10 21.87 -0.21 -5.69
N ASN A 11 21.93 -1.17 -4.78
CA ASN A 11 22.30 -0.90 -3.40
C ASN A 11 23.79 -0.51 -3.30
N PRO A 12 24.14 0.66 -2.72
CA PRO A 12 25.53 1.13 -2.64
C PRO A 12 26.46 0.22 -1.82
N LYS A 13 25.90 -0.56 -0.89
CA LYS A 13 26.67 -1.48 -0.03
C LYS A 13 26.75 -2.90 -0.62
N ASP A 14 25.87 -3.23 -1.57
CA ASP A 14 25.76 -4.55 -2.17
C ASP A 14 25.19 -4.44 -3.60
N CYS A 15 26.08 -4.28 -4.58
CA CYS A 15 25.73 -4.09 -5.99
C CYS A 15 24.99 -5.29 -6.63
N SER A 16 24.77 -6.37 -5.88
CA SER A 16 24.05 -7.56 -6.32
C SER A 16 22.54 -7.46 -6.11
N LYS A 17 22.06 -6.49 -5.31
CA LYS A 17 20.63 -6.27 -5.00
C LYS A 17 20.22 -4.80 -5.14
N CYS A 18 18.92 -4.57 -5.16
CA CYS A 18 18.33 -3.24 -5.28
C CYS A 18 17.85 -2.69 -3.93
N VAL A 19 17.81 -1.36 -3.83
CA VAL A 19 16.97 -0.63 -2.87
C VAL A 19 15.64 -0.35 -3.57
N CYS A 20 14.55 -0.76 -2.93
CA CYS A 20 13.22 -0.76 -3.55
C CYS A 20 12.33 0.37 -3.02
N PRO A 21 11.47 0.95 -3.87
CA PRO A 21 10.43 1.86 -3.40
C PRO A 21 9.45 1.16 -2.45
N ASP A 22 8.79 1.94 -1.59
CA ASP A 22 7.75 1.43 -0.68
C ASP A 22 6.67 0.67 -1.45
N GLY A 23 6.33 -0.53 -0.95
CA GLY A 23 5.43 -1.46 -1.60
C GLY A 23 6.09 -2.44 -2.56
N TYR A 24 7.42 -2.37 -2.77
CA TYR A 24 8.19 -3.31 -3.59
C TYR A 24 9.36 -3.92 -2.81
N GLY A 25 9.73 -5.16 -3.14
CA GLY A 25 10.78 -5.93 -2.48
C GLY A 25 11.42 -6.96 -3.40
N GLY A 26 12.15 -7.89 -2.80
CA GLY A 26 12.95 -8.86 -3.55
C GLY A 26 14.29 -8.28 -4.01
N ARG A 27 15.09 -9.13 -4.66
CA ARG A 27 16.43 -8.74 -5.12
C ARG A 27 16.39 -7.64 -6.18
N TYR A 28 15.33 -7.61 -7.00
CA TYR A 28 15.20 -6.73 -8.15
C TYR A 28 14.02 -5.74 -8.06
N CYS A 29 13.31 -5.65 -6.93
CA CYS A 29 12.12 -4.79 -6.75
C CYS A 29 10.90 -5.19 -7.59
N ASP A 30 10.80 -6.48 -7.91
CA ASP A 30 9.74 -7.13 -8.70
C ASP A 30 8.89 -8.09 -7.87
N GLU A 31 9.08 -8.09 -6.54
CA GLU A 31 8.30 -8.88 -5.59
C GLU A 31 7.54 -7.98 -4.61
N ARG A 32 6.46 -8.51 -4.03
CA ARG A 32 5.81 -7.89 -2.87
C ARG A 32 6.77 -7.97 -1.67
N PRO A 33 6.90 -6.91 -0.85
CA PRO A 33 7.69 -6.96 0.37
C PRO A 33 7.31 -8.15 1.27
N SER A 34 8.29 -8.69 2.00
CA SER A 34 8.06 -9.73 2.99
C SER A 34 7.22 -9.22 4.18
N GLY A 35 6.71 -10.13 5.00
CA GLY A 35 5.79 -9.82 6.10
C GLY A 35 4.32 -9.95 5.72
N CYS A 36 3.44 -9.32 6.49
CA CYS A 36 1.99 -9.41 6.31
C CYS A 36 1.50 -8.77 5.01
N GLY A 37 0.27 -9.14 4.63
CA GLY A 37 -0.32 -8.84 3.34
C GLY A 37 -0.15 -9.97 2.33
N LYS A 38 -0.71 -9.78 1.12
CA LYS A 38 -0.79 -10.84 0.09
C LYS A 38 -0.94 -10.27 -1.32
N ILE A 39 -0.70 -11.13 -2.30
CA ILE A 39 -1.01 -10.83 -3.70
C ILE A 39 -2.48 -11.21 -3.97
N LEU A 40 -3.23 -10.28 -4.53
CA LEU A 40 -4.64 -10.38 -4.87
C LEU A 40 -4.79 -10.24 -6.38
N LYS A 41 -5.60 -11.10 -7.00
CA LYS A 41 -5.89 -11.01 -8.43
C LYS A 41 -7.15 -10.18 -8.64
N ALA A 42 -7.07 -9.17 -9.49
CA ALA A 42 -8.20 -8.37 -9.92
C ALA A 42 -8.91 -9.07 -11.09
N THR A 43 -10.22 -9.29 -10.94
CA THR A 43 -11.13 -9.73 -12.00
C THR A 43 -12.08 -8.59 -12.38
N THR A 44 -12.97 -8.80 -13.34
CA THR A 44 -14.02 -7.80 -13.67
C THR A 44 -15.00 -7.58 -12.52
N ASP A 45 -15.16 -8.58 -11.65
CA ASP A 45 -16.00 -8.50 -10.47
C ASP A 45 -15.28 -7.79 -9.32
N TYR A 46 -16.05 -7.25 -8.38
CA TYR A 46 -15.49 -6.61 -7.20
C TYR A 46 -14.90 -7.65 -6.24
N GLY A 47 -13.61 -7.53 -5.98
CA GLY A 47 -12.93 -8.15 -4.85
C GLY A 47 -12.88 -7.21 -3.65
N HIS A 48 -12.69 -7.78 -2.46
CA HIS A 48 -12.56 -7.06 -1.20
C HIS A 48 -11.20 -7.32 -0.56
N LEU A 49 -10.57 -6.25 -0.06
CA LEU A 49 -9.39 -6.31 0.77
C LEU A 49 -9.78 -5.72 2.13
N GLU A 50 -9.63 -6.54 3.16
CA GLU A 50 -9.88 -6.16 4.55
C GLU A 50 -8.58 -6.37 5.32
N ASP A 51 -8.22 -5.37 6.11
CA ASP A 51 -7.03 -5.45 6.96
C ASP A 51 -7.20 -4.59 8.22
N THR A 52 -6.49 -4.98 9.27
CA THR A 52 -6.41 -4.23 10.53
C THR A 52 -4.95 -4.22 10.99
N VAL A 53 -4.38 -3.02 11.06
CA VAL A 53 -2.96 -2.83 11.41
C VAL A 53 -2.81 -1.81 12.54
N GLY A 54 -1.92 -2.09 13.48
CA GLY A 54 -1.58 -1.21 14.60
C GLY A 54 -1.14 -1.98 15.84
N TYR A 55 -0.66 -1.24 16.83
CA TYR A 55 -0.14 -1.73 18.10
C TYR A 55 -1.28 -1.77 19.14
N PRO A 56 -1.72 -2.96 19.60
CA PRO A 56 -2.81 -3.05 20.59
C PRO A 56 -2.53 -2.37 21.92
N GLY A 57 -1.25 -2.17 22.27
CA GLY A 57 -0.83 -1.52 23.51
C GLY A 57 -0.72 0.00 23.45
N VAL A 58 -0.85 0.62 22.27
CA VAL A 58 -0.77 2.08 22.12
C VAL A 58 -2.17 2.67 22.23
N THR A 59 -2.42 3.41 23.32
CA THR A 59 -3.71 4.08 23.57
C THR A 59 -3.65 5.59 23.43
N ASN A 60 -2.44 6.17 23.39
CA ASN A 60 -2.20 7.59 23.14
C ASN A 60 -1.20 7.76 21.99
N SER A 61 -1.43 8.73 21.11
CA SER A 61 -0.53 9.02 19.99
C SER A 61 0.84 9.53 20.44
N SER A 62 0.97 10.07 21.66
CA SER A 62 2.28 10.43 22.25
C SER A 62 3.18 9.24 22.50
N ASP A 63 2.60 8.05 22.66
CA ASP A 63 3.31 6.81 22.98
C ASP A 63 3.59 5.98 21.72
N ALA A 64 3.29 6.54 20.55
CA ALA A 64 3.46 5.89 19.27
C ALA A 64 4.96 5.65 18.97
N PRO A 65 5.39 4.40 18.69
CA PRO A 65 6.75 4.11 18.25
C PRO A 65 7.13 4.93 17.01
N ASP A 66 8.43 5.15 16.79
CA ASP A 66 8.91 5.85 15.59
C ASP A 66 8.61 5.08 14.30
N ASP A 67 8.63 3.75 14.39
CA ASP A 67 8.35 2.85 13.28
C ASP A 67 6.85 2.55 13.12
N PHE A 68 6.46 2.27 11.88
CA PHE A 68 5.12 1.82 11.53
C PHE A 68 5.08 0.30 11.38
N LEU A 69 4.03 -0.33 11.88
CA LEU A 69 3.60 -1.61 11.34
C LEU A 69 3.02 -1.37 9.95
N LYS A 70 3.48 -2.16 8.97
CA LYS A 70 3.01 -2.09 7.59
C LYS A 70 2.62 -3.47 7.09
N CYS A 71 1.46 -3.59 6.46
CA CYS A 71 1.11 -4.76 5.64
C CYS A 71 1.08 -4.35 4.16
N ASN A 72 1.75 -5.15 3.34
CA ASN A 72 1.94 -4.83 1.92
C ASN A 72 1.11 -5.80 1.08
N TYR A 73 0.16 -5.28 0.32
CA TYR A 73 -0.66 -6.04 -0.60
C TYR A 73 -0.39 -5.60 -2.04
N TRP A 74 -0.46 -6.54 -2.98
CA TRP A 74 -0.43 -6.24 -4.40
C TRP A 74 -1.73 -6.66 -5.03
N ILE A 75 -2.44 -5.73 -5.64
CA ILE A 75 -3.54 -6.07 -6.53
C ILE A 75 -2.96 -6.17 -7.94
N GLN A 76 -3.09 -7.33 -8.57
CA GLN A 76 -2.54 -7.63 -9.88
C GLN A 76 -3.64 -7.88 -10.90
N ALA A 77 -3.51 -7.27 -12.06
CA ALA A 77 -4.30 -7.51 -13.26
C ALA A 77 -3.38 -8.03 -14.39
N PRO A 78 -3.96 -8.65 -15.44
CA PRO A 78 -3.21 -8.95 -16.66
C PRO A 78 -2.52 -7.71 -17.24
N GLN A 79 -1.41 -7.92 -17.94
CA GLN A 79 -0.67 -6.83 -18.56
C GLN A 79 -1.56 -6.02 -19.52
N GLY A 80 -1.41 -4.69 -19.52
CA GLY A 80 -2.23 -3.79 -20.34
C GLY A 80 -3.59 -3.43 -19.73
N ARG A 81 -3.98 -4.05 -18.62
CA ARG A 81 -5.19 -3.69 -17.86
C ARG A 81 -4.87 -2.73 -16.72
N ARG A 82 -5.88 -1.94 -16.36
CA ARG A 82 -5.87 -1.05 -15.20
C ARG A 82 -6.66 -1.67 -14.05
N ILE A 83 -6.49 -1.13 -12.87
CA ILE A 83 -7.15 -1.54 -11.64
C ILE A 83 -7.86 -0.31 -11.07
N GLU A 84 -9.11 -0.51 -10.67
CA GLU A 84 -9.87 0.46 -9.89
C GLU A 84 -9.87 0.01 -8.43
N VAL A 85 -9.54 0.92 -7.51
CA VAL A 85 -9.56 0.69 -6.06
C VAL A 85 -10.43 1.76 -5.42
N ALA A 86 -11.30 1.38 -4.50
CA ALA A 86 -12.16 2.32 -3.78
C ALA A 86 -12.23 2.00 -2.29
N LEU A 87 -12.24 3.05 -1.47
CA LEU A 87 -12.43 2.92 -0.04
C LEU A 87 -13.90 2.61 0.28
N VAL A 88 -14.12 1.52 1.02
CA VAL A 88 -15.44 1.11 1.52
C VAL A 88 -15.58 1.55 2.98
N LYS A 89 -14.60 1.20 3.81
CA LYS A 89 -14.62 1.48 5.25
C LYS A 89 -13.22 1.86 5.72
N TYR A 90 -13.18 2.82 6.63
CA TYR A 90 -11.99 3.16 7.39
C TYR A 90 -12.45 3.57 8.79
N ASN A 91 -11.76 3.10 9.83
CA ASN A 91 -12.11 3.49 11.19
C ASN A 91 -11.71 4.94 11.45
N ASP A 92 -12.64 5.73 11.98
CA ASP A 92 -12.42 7.15 12.24
C ASP A 92 -11.83 7.32 13.64
N SER A 93 -10.60 7.83 13.73
CA SER A 93 -9.89 8.14 14.99
C SER A 93 -8.45 8.61 14.77
N VAL A 94 -7.89 8.39 13.58
CA VAL A 94 -6.47 8.63 13.26
C VAL A 94 -6.26 9.70 12.17
N ALA A 95 -7.33 10.39 11.79
CA ALA A 95 -7.31 11.41 10.74
C ALA A 95 -6.45 12.60 11.17
N THR A 96 -5.35 12.81 10.45
CA THR A 96 -4.37 13.87 10.67
C THR A 96 -3.86 14.37 9.32
N ASP A 97 -3.37 15.61 9.27
CA ASP A 97 -2.73 16.12 8.06
C ASP A 97 -1.54 15.24 7.67
N GLY A 98 -1.53 14.77 6.42
CA GLY A 98 -0.51 13.84 5.92
C GLY A 98 -0.63 12.39 6.39
N CYS A 99 -1.64 12.06 7.21
CA CYS A 99 -1.90 10.70 7.73
C CYS A 99 -0.69 10.08 8.45
N TYR A 100 -0.01 10.84 9.30
CA TYR A 100 1.25 10.38 9.91
C TYR A 100 1.07 9.39 11.08
N LEU A 101 -0.14 9.14 11.56
CA LEU A 101 -0.41 8.17 12.63
C LEU A 101 -0.74 6.78 12.08
N ALA A 102 -1.64 6.73 11.11
CA ALA A 102 -2.10 5.50 10.47
C ALA A 102 -2.78 5.87 9.15
N GLY A 103 -2.82 4.93 8.22
CA GLY A 103 -3.39 5.17 6.90
C GLY A 103 -3.30 3.98 5.97
N ILE A 104 -3.80 4.19 4.76
CA ILE A 104 -3.62 3.34 3.61
C ILE A 104 -2.89 4.16 2.56
N GLU A 105 -1.76 3.67 2.05
CA GLU A 105 -1.11 4.20 0.86
C GLU A 105 -1.52 3.37 -0.37
N ILE A 106 -2.08 4.04 -1.37
CA ILE A 106 -2.54 3.43 -2.63
C ILE A 106 -1.68 3.97 -3.77
N LYS A 107 -0.88 3.11 -4.41
CA LYS A 107 0.08 3.51 -5.45
C LYS A 107 -0.46 3.22 -6.86
N THR A 108 -1.27 4.14 -7.39
CA THR A 108 -1.88 4.03 -8.73
C THR A 108 -1.12 4.80 -9.83
N GLN A 109 -0.21 5.70 -9.46
CA GLN A 109 0.53 6.57 -10.36
C GLN A 109 1.55 5.83 -11.24
N LYS A 110 1.99 6.44 -12.34
CA LYS A 110 3.06 5.88 -13.19
C LYS A 110 4.41 5.76 -12.49
N ASP A 111 4.83 6.81 -11.77
CA ASP A 111 6.12 6.81 -11.06
C ASP A 111 5.98 6.13 -9.69
N GLN A 112 6.38 4.87 -9.64
CA GLN A 112 6.27 4.04 -8.45
C GLN A 112 7.32 4.40 -7.38
N ARG A 113 8.28 5.29 -7.67
CA ARG A 113 9.21 5.85 -6.67
C ARG A 113 8.52 6.84 -5.74
N ALA A 114 7.53 7.57 -6.24
CA ALA A 114 6.80 8.56 -5.47
C ALA A 114 5.84 7.89 -4.47
N THR A 115 5.57 8.57 -3.35
CA THR A 115 4.50 8.20 -2.40
C THR A 115 3.15 8.22 -3.11
N GLY A 116 2.34 7.18 -2.87
CA GLY A 116 0.98 7.09 -3.39
C GLY A 116 -0.01 7.99 -2.64
N TYR A 117 -1.30 7.85 -2.95
CA TYR A 117 -2.36 8.51 -2.20
C TYR A 117 -2.43 7.94 -0.78
N ARG A 118 -2.30 8.79 0.24
CA ARG A 118 -2.46 8.41 1.65
C ARG A 118 -3.84 8.78 2.16
N ILE A 119 -4.53 7.80 2.73
CA ILE A 119 -5.92 7.92 3.18
C ILE A 119 -6.01 7.44 4.63
N CYS A 120 -6.54 8.29 5.50
CA CYS A 120 -6.72 8.01 6.93
C CYS A 120 -8.05 8.53 7.47
N SER A 121 -9.00 8.88 6.58
CA SER A 121 -10.29 9.43 6.96
C SER A 121 -11.42 8.75 6.16
N PRO A 122 -12.58 8.49 6.79
CA PRO A 122 -13.76 7.99 6.08
C PRO A 122 -14.30 8.98 5.03
N ALA A 123 -13.87 10.25 5.02
CA ALA A 123 -14.28 11.25 4.02
C ALA A 123 -13.96 10.85 2.58
N TYR A 124 -12.98 9.96 2.38
CA TYR A 124 -12.61 9.43 1.05
C TYR A 124 -13.46 8.23 0.63
N ARG A 125 -14.46 7.83 1.41
CA ARG A 125 -15.36 6.73 1.05
C ARG A 125 -16.04 7.01 -0.29
N GLY A 126 -16.02 6.01 -1.18
CA GLY A 126 -16.61 6.12 -2.51
C GLY A 126 -15.71 6.74 -3.57
N TRP A 127 -14.56 7.33 -3.19
CA TRP A 127 -13.56 7.77 -4.16
C TRP A 127 -12.97 6.55 -4.88
N VAL A 128 -12.76 6.68 -6.19
CA VAL A 128 -12.22 5.62 -7.05
C VAL A 128 -10.86 6.05 -7.58
N PHE A 129 -9.82 5.31 -7.19
CA PHE A 129 -8.46 5.46 -7.66
C PHE A 129 -8.22 4.51 -8.83
N ARG A 130 -7.81 5.05 -9.98
CA ARG A 130 -7.53 4.28 -11.19
C ARG A 130 -6.03 4.18 -11.43
N SER A 131 -5.53 2.98 -11.66
CA SER A 131 -4.11 2.75 -11.88
C SER A 131 -3.65 3.07 -13.31
N GLU A 132 -2.38 3.45 -13.44
CA GLU A 132 -1.67 3.53 -14.71
C GLU A 132 -0.90 2.23 -15.06
N SER A 133 -0.80 1.31 -14.10
CA SER A 133 -0.13 0.01 -14.21
C SER A 133 -1.10 -1.14 -13.94
N ASN A 134 -0.68 -2.37 -14.22
CA ASN A 134 -1.42 -3.59 -13.89
C ASN A 134 -1.10 -4.14 -12.49
N ILE A 135 -0.30 -3.43 -11.69
CA ILE A 135 0.04 -3.79 -10.30
C ILE A 135 -0.16 -2.56 -9.43
N VAL A 136 -1.04 -2.65 -8.44
CA VAL A 136 -1.27 -1.60 -7.44
C VAL A 136 -0.82 -2.10 -6.08
N PRO A 137 0.30 -1.58 -5.55
CA PRO A 137 0.64 -1.72 -4.15
C PRO A 137 -0.37 -0.98 -3.27
N ILE A 138 -0.87 -1.69 -2.26
CA ILE A 138 -1.66 -1.16 -1.16
C ILE A 138 -0.85 -1.40 0.11
N ILE A 139 -0.54 -0.33 0.83
CA ILE A 139 0.23 -0.39 2.07
C ILE A 139 -0.65 0.12 3.19
N THR A 140 -1.16 -0.78 4.02
CA THR A 140 -1.82 -0.39 5.27
C THR A 140 -0.74 -0.17 6.31
N TYR A 141 -0.82 0.93 7.05
CA TYR A 141 0.17 1.25 8.07
C TYR A 141 -0.44 1.90 9.31
N SER A 142 0.17 1.63 10.47
CA SER A 142 -0.17 2.28 11.73
C SER A 142 1.01 2.25 12.69
N ARG A 143 1.23 3.36 13.40
CA ARG A 143 2.12 3.45 14.57
C ARG A 143 1.35 3.65 15.88
N VAL A 144 0.01 3.57 15.83
CA VAL A 144 -0.89 3.72 16.97
C VAL A 144 -1.77 2.47 17.12
N TRP A 145 -2.96 2.57 17.72
CA TRP A 145 -3.89 1.47 17.89
C TRP A 145 -4.30 0.80 16.55
N PRO A 146 -4.79 -0.46 16.61
CA PRO A 146 -5.30 -1.17 15.45
C PRO A 146 -6.39 -0.38 14.72
N THR A 147 -6.18 -0.14 13.43
CA THR A 147 -7.11 0.59 12.57
C THR A 147 -7.56 -0.31 11.42
N GLU A 148 -8.88 -0.49 11.31
CA GLU A 148 -9.50 -1.32 10.27
C GLU A 148 -9.71 -0.53 8.98
N ALA A 149 -9.35 -1.17 7.86
CA ALA A 149 -9.52 -0.66 6.51
C ALA A 149 -10.19 -1.73 5.63
N VAL A 150 -11.21 -1.32 4.88
CA VAL A 150 -11.84 -2.13 3.84
C VAL A 150 -11.80 -1.40 2.52
N LEU A 151 -11.17 -2.02 1.53
CA LEU A 151 -11.13 -1.58 0.15
C LEU A 151 -11.92 -2.57 -0.71
N ARG A 152 -12.54 -2.06 -1.77
CA ARG A 152 -12.97 -2.88 -2.89
C ARG A 152 -12.09 -2.58 -4.09
N TYR A 153 -11.83 -3.59 -4.89
CA TYR A 153 -11.03 -3.45 -6.10
C TYR A 153 -11.60 -4.30 -7.23
N ARG A 154 -11.31 -3.89 -8.47
CA ARG A 154 -11.61 -4.66 -9.67
C ARG A 154 -10.68 -4.28 -10.80
N MET A 155 -10.62 -5.13 -11.82
CA MET A 155 -9.99 -4.83 -13.08
C MET A 155 -10.84 -3.79 -13.82
N GLY A 156 -10.21 -2.66 -14.13
CA GLY A 156 -10.76 -1.67 -15.04
C GLY A 156 -10.46 -2.00 -16.51
N THR A 157 -11.10 -1.23 -17.38
CA THR A 157 -10.80 -1.19 -18.82
C THR A 157 -9.50 -0.44 -19.07
#